data_AF-A0A1Y1MAI1-F1
#
_entry.id   AF-A0A1Y1MAI1-F1
#
_cell.length_a   1.000
_cell.length_b   1.000
_cell.length_c   1.000
_cell.angle_alpha   90.00
_cell.angle_beta   90.00
_cell.angle_gamma   90.00
#
_symmetry.space_group_name_H-M   'P 1'
#
loop_
_entity.id
_entity.type
_entity.pdbx_description
1 polymer ?
#
loop_
_entity_poly.entity_id
_entity_poly.type
_entity_poly.pdbx_seq_one_letter_code
_entity_poly.pdbx_strand_id
1 'polypeptide(L)'
;YAVAPILLSLENHCGEQGQKRLVEIMKEVLGDRLLAQPVIQKGHQEQSGEDEHVCLSDLGACIAVIVEYDLKGDAGAAEESESESPSDNEQEGEEAKAAR
;
A
#
# COMPACT_ATOMS: atom_id res chain seq x y z
N TYR A 1 4.60 -26.98 15.68
CA TYR A 1 5.12 -25.70 15.15
C TYR A 1 4.12 -24.62 15.50
N ALA A 2 4.59 -23.51 16.07
CA ALA A 2 3.73 -22.34 16.30
C ALA A 2 3.55 -21.60 14.98
N VAL A 3 2.30 -21.27 14.64
CA VAL A 3 1.97 -20.51 13.43
C VAL A 3 2.15 -19.03 13.75
N ALA A 4 2.87 -18.31 12.89
CA ALA A 4 3.21 -16.90 13.06
C ALA A 4 2.71 -16.07 11.86
N PRO A 5 2.43 -14.77 12.06
CA PRO A 5 1.98 -13.89 10.99
C PRO A 5 3.12 -13.56 10.01
N ILE A 6 2.75 -13.17 8.80
CA ILE A 6 3.68 -12.65 7.78
C ILE A 6 3.47 -11.14 7.68
N LEU A 7 4.54 -10.37 7.77
CA LEU A 7 4.53 -8.93 7.52
C LEU A 7 5.14 -8.64 6.16
N LEU A 8 4.36 -8.05 5.26
CA LEU A 8 4.79 -7.66 3.92
C LEU A 8 5.03 -6.14 3.88
N SER A 9 6.30 -5.74 3.90
CA SER A 9 6.70 -4.35 3.68
C SER A 9 6.69 -4.08 2.18
N LEU A 10 5.79 -3.22 1.72
CA LEU A 10 5.57 -2.93 0.31
C LEU A 10 6.12 -1.55 -0.06
N GLU A 11 7.16 -1.53 -0.87
CA GLU A 11 7.63 -0.33 -1.56
C GLU A 11 6.86 -0.17 -2.88
N ASN A 12 5.89 0.75 -2.91
CA ASN A 12 4.91 0.84 -3.97
C ASN A 12 5.22 1.96 -4.96
N HIS A 13 5.65 1.60 -6.17
CA HIS A 13 5.91 2.53 -7.29
C HIS A 13 4.77 2.57 -8.33
N CYS A 14 3.59 2.03 -8.00
CA CYS A 14 2.45 2.02 -8.91
C CYS A 14 1.64 3.32 -8.84
N GLY A 15 1.18 3.81 -10.00
CA GLY A 15 0.10 4.82 -10.08
C GLY A 15 -1.27 4.24 -9.70
N GLU A 16 -2.29 5.10 -9.57
CA GLU A 16 -3.61 4.79 -8.97
C GLU A 16 -4.25 3.47 -9.47
N GLN A 17 -4.28 3.26 -10.79
CA GLN A 17 -4.85 2.03 -11.37
C GLN A 17 -4.06 0.79 -11.00
N GLY A 18 -2.72 0.90 -10.95
CA GLY A 18 -1.83 -0.17 -10.51
C GLY A 18 -2.02 -0.49 -9.04
N GLN A 19 -2.18 0.53 -8.19
CA GLN A 19 -2.48 0.32 -6.76
C GLN A 19 -3.82 -0.38 -6.57
N LYS A 20 -4.86 0.02 -7.31
CA LYS A 20 -6.15 -0.66 -7.28
C LYS A 20 -6.03 -2.13 -7.68
N ARG A 21 -5.31 -2.41 -8.78
CA ARG A 21 -5.09 -3.78 -9.24
C ARG A 21 -4.30 -4.60 -8.21
N LEU A 22 -3.32 -4.00 -7.55
CA LEU A 22 -2.55 -4.65 -6.50
C LEU A 22 -3.45 -5.07 -5.33
N VAL A 23 -4.36 -4.20 -4.89
CA VAL A 23 -5.35 -4.52 -3.83
C VAL A 23 -6.29 -5.66 -4.26
N GLU A 24 -6.76 -5.65 -5.50
CA GLU A 24 -7.60 -6.74 -6.04
C GLU A 24 -6.86 -8.07 -6.00
N ILE A 25 -5.60 -8.10 -6.47
CA ILE A 25 -4.75 -9.30 -6.45
C ILE A 25 -4.53 -9.77 -5.02
N MET A 26 -4.21 -8.87 -4.08
CA MET A 26 -4.00 -9.25 -2.68
C MET A 26 -5.26 -9.87 -2.07
N LYS A 27 -6.45 -9.32 -2.35
CA LYS A 27 -7.71 -9.90 -1.88
C LYS A 27 -8.01 -11.25 -2.52
N GLU A 28 -7.75 -11.40 -3.82
CA GLU A 28 -7.97 -12.65 -4.56
C GLU A 28 -7.01 -13.77 -4.12
N VAL A 29 -5.71 -13.47 -4.01
CA VAL A 29 -4.65 -14.46 -3.81
C VAL A 29 -4.41 -14.75 -2.33
N LEU A 30 -4.39 -13.73 -1.47
CA LEU A 30 -4.14 -13.91 -0.04
C LEU A 30 -5.42 -14.27 0.72
N GLY A 31 -6.58 -13.93 0.16
CA GLY A 31 -7.90 -14.33 0.67
C GLY A 31 -8.07 -14.02 2.16
N ASP A 32 -8.59 -15.01 2.89
CA ASP A 32 -8.87 -14.90 4.33
C ASP A 32 -7.63 -14.72 5.19
N ARG A 33 -6.42 -14.96 4.64
CA ARG A 33 -5.18 -14.69 5.37
C ARG A 33 -4.82 -13.22 5.35
N LEU A 34 -5.34 -12.41 4.42
CA LEU A 34 -5.07 -10.98 4.39
C LEU A 34 -5.76 -10.30 5.58
N LEU A 35 -4.97 -9.59 6.39
CA LEU A 35 -5.51 -8.74 7.45
C LEU A 35 -6.14 -7.48 6.83
N ALA A 36 -7.41 -7.60 6.40
CA ALA A 36 -8.15 -6.55 5.71
C ALA A 36 -9.11 -5.75 6.61
N GLN A 37 -9.19 -6.10 7.90
CA GLN A 37 -10.03 -5.47 8.90
C GLN A 37 -9.21 -5.20 10.17
N PRO A 38 -9.60 -4.20 10.99
CA PRO A 38 -8.98 -3.99 12.28
C PRO A 38 -9.06 -5.25 13.16
N VAL A 39 -7.94 -5.59 13.81
CA VAL A 39 -7.89 -6.69 14.79
C VAL A 39 -8.80 -6.39 15.98
N ILE A 40 -8.73 -5.14 16.47
CA ILE A 40 -9.57 -4.65 17.57
C ILE A 40 -10.79 -3.93 16.98
N GLN A 41 -11.99 -4.45 17.26
CA GLN A 41 -13.23 -3.83 16.82
C GLN A 41 -13.70 -2.75 17.81
N LYS A 42 -14.41 -1.72 17.32
CA LYS A 42 -14.97 -0.67 18.18
C LYS A 42 -15.85 -1.27 19.29
N GLY A 43 -15.57 -0.90 20.55
CA GLY A 43 -16.25 -1.39 21.75
C GLY A 43 -15.50 -2.49 22.53
N HIS A 44 -14.27 -2.84 22.13
CA HIS A 44 -13.41 -3.77 22.88
C HIS A 44 -12.77 -3.10 24.12
N GLN A 45 -12.52 -3.91 25.17
CA GLN A 45 -11.92 -3.45 26.43
C GLN A 45 -10.55 -2.77 26.25
N GLU A 46 -9.78 -3.18 25.25
CA GLU A 46 -8.48 -2.59 24.87
C GLU A 46 -8.59 -1.12 24.39
N GLN A 47 -9.80 -0.62 24.10
CA GLN A 47 -10.05 0.79 23.75
C GLN A 47 -10.32 1.68 24.99
N SER A 48 -10.38 1.12 26.20
CA SER A 48 -10.78 1.81 27.44
C SER A 48 -9.73 2.77 28.00
N GLY A 49 -8.51 2.74 27.46
CA GLY A 49 -7.37 3.48 27.97
C GLY A 49 -6.31 2.53 28.55
N GLU A 50 -5.05 2.87 28.24
CA GLU A 50 -3.79 2.14 28.48
C GLU A 50 -3.39 1.19 27.34
N ASP A 51 -2.55 1.71 26.42
CA ASP A 51 -1.41 1.06 25.70
C ASP A 51 -1.43 -0.45 25.39
N GLU A 52 -2.60 -1.07 25.22
CA GLU A 52 -2.69 -2.49 24.91
C GLU A 52 -2.49 -2.71 23.40
N HIS A 53 -1.23 -2.85 23.01
CA HIS A 53 -0.85 -3.22 21.66
C HIS A 53 -1.27 -4.66 21.34
N VAL A 54 -1.77 -4.88 20.13
CA VAL A 54 -2.03 -6.23 19.58
C VAL A 54 -0.73 -7.04 19.62
N CYS A 55 -0.73 -8.20 20.26
CA CYS A 55 0.40 -9.11 20.27
C CYS A 55 0.45 -9.94 18.99
N LEU A 56 1.64 -10.39 18.59
CA LEU A 56 1.80 -11.27 17.42
C LEU A 56 1.02 -12.58 17.55
N SER A 57 0.76 -13.03 18.78
CA SER A 57 -0.09 -14.18 19.08
C SER A 57 -1.53 -14.01 18.61
N ASP A 58 -2.03 -12.78 18.59
CA ASP A 58 -3.44 -12.47 18.37
C ASP A 58 -3.77 -12.43 16.87
N LEU A 59 -2.73 -12.24 16.05
CA LEU A 59 -2.80 -12.23 14.59
C LEU A 59 -2.92 -13.63 13.98
N GLY A 60 -2.38 -14.65 14.66
CA GLY A 60 -2.37 -16.02 14.16
C GLY A 60 -1.72 -16.16 12.77
N ALA A 61 -2.38 -16.86 11.86
CA ALA A 61 -1.85 -17.24 10.54
C ALA A 61 -2.06 -16.18 9.44
N CYS A 62 -2.13 -14.90 9.79
CA CYS A 62 -2.46 -13.83 8.86
C CYS A 62 -1.24 -13.27 8.09
N ILE A 63 -1.54 -12.40 7.14
CA ILE A 63 -0.60 -11.62 6.33
C ILE A 63 -1.02 -10.16 6.47
N ALA A 64 -0.15 -9.33 7.06
CA ALA A 64 -0.36 -7.89 7.16
C ALA A 64 0.53 -7.17 6.14
N VAL A 65 0.02 -6.09 5.56
CA VAL A 65 0.74 -5.27 4.58
C VAL A 65 1.06 -3.92 5.20
N ILE A 66 2.33 -3.53 5.12
CA ILE A 66 2.84 -2.23 5.57
C ILE A 66 3.17 -1.46 4.30
N VAL A 67 2.52 -0.32 4.10
CA VAL A 67 2.69 0.54 2.94
C VAL A 67 2.69 2.00 3.40
N GLU A 68 3.36 2.85 2.65
CA GLU A 68 3.25 4.30 2.85
C GLU A 68 1.81 4.76 2.59
N TYR A 69 1.31 5.62 3.48
CA TYR A 69 -0.04 6.15 3.40
C TYR A 69 0.00 7.67 3.46
N ASP A 70 -0.35 8.31 2.34
CA ASP A 70 -0.45 9.77 2.25
C ASP A 70 -1.75 10.24 2.91
N LEU A 71 -1.62 10.85 4.10
CA LEU A 71 -2.71 11.52 4.81
C LEU A 71 -3.04 12.85 4.13
N LYS A 72 -3.75 12.80 3.00
CA LYS A 72 -4.31 13.99 2.36
C LYS A 72 -5.31 14.67 3.30
N GLY A 73 -4.82 15.61 4.10
CA GLY A 73 -5.60 16.32 5.12
C GLY A 73 -4.77 16.92 6.27
N ASP A 74 -3.50 16.55 6.44
CA ASP A 74 -2.61 17.18 7.43
C ASP A 74 -1.71 18.22 6.74
N ALA A 75 -2.03 19.49 6.91
CA ALA A 75 -1.32 20.63 6.32
C ALA A 75 0.05 20.90 7.00
N GLY A 76 0.75 19.85 7.46
CA GLY A 76 1.83 19.98 8.44
C GLY A 76 3.17 19.32 8.11
N ALA A 77 3.24 18.35 7.19
CA ALA A 77 4.51 17.68 6.89
C ALA A 77 4.51 17.05 5.49
N ALA A 78 4.47 17.90 4.47
CA ALA A 78 5.02 17.51 3.17
C ALA A 78 6.54 17.66 3.27
N GLU A 79 7.23 16.60 3.69
CA GLU A 79 8.65 16.47 3.36
C GLU A 79 8.70 16.21 1.85
N GLU A 80 8.99 17.26 1.10
CA GLU A 80 9.07 17.27 -0.36
C GLU A 80 10.18 16.29 -0.82
N SER A 81 9.81 15.04 -1.08
CA SER A 81 10.66 14.15 -1.88
C SER A 81 10.47 14.48 -3.35
N GLU A 82 11.34 15.36 -3.84
CA GLU A 82 11.52 15.73 -5.25
C GLU A 82 11.78 14.46 -6.10
N SER A 83 10.72 13.93 -6.70
CA SER A 83 10.79 12.90 -7.73
C SER A 83 11.14 13.55 -9.07
N GLU A 84 12.43 13.68 -9.35
CA GLU A 84 12.97 14.05 -10.67
C GLU A 84 12.51 13.01 -11.73
N SER A 85 11.47 13.35 -12.49
CA SER A 85 11.07 12.57 -13.66
C SER A 85 11.95 12.96 -14.86
N PRO A 86 12.73 12.06 -15.48
CA PRO A 86 13.44 12.39 -16.71
C PRO A 86 12.43 12.58 -17.83
N SER A 87 12.41 13.78 -18.41
CA SER A 87 11.67 14.12 -19.63
C SER A 87 12.30 13.39 -20.80
N ASP A 88 11.62 12.34 -21.30
CA ASP A 88 12.05 11.61 -22.50
C ASP A 88 11.24 12.11 -23.71
N ASN A 89 11.83 13.08 -24.41
CA ASN A 89 11.37 13.65 -25.67
C ASN A 89 12.02 12.86 -26.82
N GLU A 90 11.37 11.78 -27.27
CA GLU A 90 11.80 11.02 -28.45
C GLU A 90 10.68 10.95 -29.52
N GLN A 91 10.66 11.99 -30.36
CA GLN A 91 10.70 11.87 -31.83
C GLN A 91 9.65 10.96 -32.52
N GLU A 92 8.42 11.47 -32.64
CA GLU A 92 7.38 10.89 -33.51
C GLU A 92 7.63 11.35 -34.96
N GLY A 93 8.00 10.40 -35.83
CA GLY A 93 8.26 10.65 -37.24
C GLY A 93 7.00 10.67 -38.08
N GLU A 94 6.73 11.77 -38.79
CA GLU A 94 5.80 11.82 -39.93
C GLU A 94 5.93 13.15 -40.70
N GLU A 95 7.02 13.39 -41.44
CA GLU A 95 7.05 14.46 -42.45
C GLU A 95 8.20 14.27 -43.47
N ALA A 96 8.14 13.19 -44.25
CA ALA A 96 9.09 12.96 -45.35
C ALA A 96 8.51 12.19 -46.55
N LYS A 97 7.28 12.51 -46.99
CA LYS A 97 6.77 12.13 -48.33
C LYS A 97 5.69 13.12 -48.85
N ALA A 98 6.10 14.35 -49.12
CA ALA A 98 5.33 15.26 -49.98
C ALA A 98 6.27 16.17 -50.78
N ALA A 99 7.35 15.61 -51.34
CA ALA A 99 8.18 16.26 -52.36
C ALA A 99 9.04 15.19 -53.05
N ARG A 100 8.45 14.45 -53.99
CA ARG A 100 9.17 13.73 -55.06
C ARG A 100 8.20 13.35 -56.17
#